data_AF-Q6QMW8-F1
#
_entry.id   AF-Q6QMW8-F1
#
_cell.length_a   1.000
_cell.length_b   1.000
_cell.length_c   1.000
_cell.angle_alpha   90.00
_cell.angle_beta   90.00
_cell.angle_gamma   90.00
#
_symmetry.space_group_name_H-M   'P 1'
#
loop_
_entity.id
_entity.type
_entity.pdbx_description
1 polymer ?
#
loop_
_entity_poly.entity_id
_entity_poly.type
_entity_poly.pdbx_seq_one_letter_code
_entity_poly.pdbx_strand_id
1 'polypeptide(L)'
;RKPRTGEVDGVNYFFISKEKFEEMIEKGEFLEYAQIYDNFYGTPKAAIMECLEKGQDVLLEIEMQGAKQIKEVCPEGVFIFVLPPSLKELKNRIVGR
;
A
#
# COMPACT_ATOMS: atom_id res chain seq x y z
N ARG A 1 -6.66 -10.32 -1.23
CA ARG A 1 -7.04 -11.34 -0.22
C ARG A 1 -8.56 -11.45 -0.09
N LYS A 2 -9.10 -12.48 0.58
CA LYS A 2 -10.52 -12.49 0.97
C LYS A 2 -10.79 -11.51 2.13
N PRO A 3 -11.99 -10.89 2.19
CA PRO A 3 -12.39 -10.06 3.33
C PRO A 3 -12.48 -10.90 4.60
N ARG A 4 -12.07 -10.31 5.73
CA ARG A 4 -12.28 -10.87 7.08
C ARG A 4 -13.65 -10.45 7.59
N THR A 5 -14.13 -11.14 8.62
CA THR A 5 -15.39 -10.77 9.29
C THR A 5 -15.36 -9.31 9.75
N GLY A 6 -16.36 -8.54 9.34
CA GLY A 6 -16.52 -7.13 9.69
C GLY A 6 -15.87 -6.14 8.72
N GLU A 7 -15.15 -6.61 7.71
CA GLU A 7 -14.61 -5.73 6.66
C GLU A 7 -15.64 -5.51 5.54
N VAL A 8 -15.63 -4.30 5.00
CA VAL A 8 -16.53 -3.84 3.95
C VAL A 8 -15.70 -3.46 2.71
N ASP A 9 -16.13 -3.98 1.55
CA ASP A 9 -15.52 -3.68 0.26
C ASP A 9 -15.65 -2.19 -0.09
N GLY A 10 -14.58 -1.60 -0.63
CA GLY A 10 -14.47 -0.17 -0.92
C GLY A 10 -14.32 0.74 0.30
N VAL A 11 -14.41 0.19 1.52
CA VAL A 11 -14.17 0.93 2.76
C VAL A 11 -12.83 0.53 3.37
N ASN A 12 -12.63 -0.76 3.62
CA ASN A 12 -11.38 -1.27 4.19
C ASN A 12 -10.36 -1.56 3.08
N TYR A 13 -10.81 -2.25 2.03
CA TYR A 13 -10.04 -2.61 0.85
C TYR A 13 -10.97 -2.77 -0.34
N PHE A 14 -10.42 -2.72 -1.55
CA PHE A 14 -11.06 -3.29 -2.73
C PHE A 14 -10.67 -4.76 -2.85
N PHE A 15 -11.61 -5.66 -2.58
CA PHE A 15 -11.37 -7.10 -2.57
C PHE A 15 -11.56 -7.68 -3.97
N ILE A 16 -10.47 -7.74 -4.74
CA ILE A 16 -10.45 -8.32 -6.08
C ILE A 16 -9.82 -9.73 -6.11
N SER A 17 -10.10 -10.48 -7.18
CA SER A 17 -9.46 -11.79 -7.40
C SER A 17 -7.98 -11.63 -7.73
N LYS A 18 -7.21 -12.73 -7.59
CA LYS A 18 -5.77 -12.72 -7.90
C LYS A 18 -5.54 -12.46 -9.40
N GLU A 19 -6.32 -13.10 -10.25
CA GLU A 19 -6.25 -12.96 -11.71
C GLU A 19 -6.51 -11.50 -12.09
N LYS A 20 -7.52 -10.88 -11.49
CA LYS A 20 -7.80 -9.46 -11.72
C LYS A 20 -6.66 -8.56 -11.26
N PHE A 21 -6.06 -8.87 -10.11
CA PHE A 21 -4.91 -8.12 -9.61
C PHE A 21 -3.72 -8.21 -10.58
N GLU A 22 -3.42 -9.41 -11.08
CA GLU A 22 -2.34 -9.66 -12.05
C GLU A 22 -2.58 -8.91 -13.37
N GLU A 23 -3.81 -8.91 -13.90
CA GLU A 23 -4.17 -8.09 -15.06
C GLU A 23 -3.91 -6.59 -14.83
N MET A 24 -4.21 -6.09 -13.62
CA MET A 24 -3.99 -4.69 -13.27
C MET A 24 -2.51 -4.35 -13.16
N ILE A 25 -1.67 -5.30 -12.69
CA ILE A 25 -0.21 -5.17 -12.72
C ILE A 25 0.27 -5.03 -14.17
N GLU A 26 -0.17 -5.93 -15.07
CA GLU A 26 0.24 -5.91 -16.48
C GLU A 26 -0.13 -4.62 -17.19
N LYS A 27 -1.24 -4.00 -16.79
CA LYS A 27 -1.72 -2.71 -17.33
C LYS A 27 -1.07 -1.49 -16.67
N GLY A 28 -0.23 -1.68 -15.64
CA GLY A 28 0.40 -0.57 -14.90
C GLY A 28 -0.60 0.28 -14.12
N GLU A 29 -1.69 -0.32 -13.63
CA GLU A 29 -2.77 0.38 -12.93
C GLU A 29 -2.48 0.64 -11.44
N PHE A 30 -1.38 0.13 -10.91
CA PHE A 30 -0.94 0.35 -9.54
C PHE A 30 0.17 1.40 -9.46
N LEU A 31 0.11 2.25 -8.43
CA LEU A 31 1.22 3.13 -8.06
C LEU A 31 2.32 2.34 -7.33
N GLU A 32 1.90 1.41 -6.49
CA GLU A 32 2.74 0.40 -5.85
C GLU A 32 1.93 -0.86 -5.60
N TYR A 33 2.61 -1.99 -5.53
CA TYR A 33 2.03 -3.24 -5.08
C TYR A 33 3.07 -4.11 -4.37
N ALA A 34 2.58 -5.00 -3.50
CA ALA A 34 3.38 -5.99 -2.80
C ALA A 34 2.62 -7.30 -2.64
N GLN A 35 3.37 -8.40 -2.62
CA GLN A 35 2.86 -9.70 -2.24
C GLN A 35 3.31 -10.01 -0.81
N ILE A 36 2.34 -10.13 0.11
CA ILE A 36 2.58 -10.44 1.51
C ILE A 36 1.97 -11.82 1.76
N TYR A 37 2.84 -12.81 1.98
CA TYR A 37 2.50 -14.23 1.96
C TYR A 37 1.81 -14.61 0.64
N ASP A 38 0.60 -15.18 0.68
CA ASP A 38 -0.15 -15.59 -0.51
C ASP A 38 -1.09 -14.50 -1.05
N ASN A 39 -1.02 -13.27 -0.51
CA ASN A 39 -1.96 -12.21 -0.84
C ASN A 39 -1.27 -11.01 -1.47
N PHE A 40 -1.90 -10.47 -2.51
CA PHE A 40 -1.51 -9.21 -3.13
C PHE A 40 -2.25 -8.03 -2.50
N TYR A 41 -1.51 -6.94 -2.39
CA TYR A 41 -1.97 -5.62 -1.95
C TYR A 41 -1.35 -4.58 -2.86
N GLY A 42 -2.07 -3.51 -3.13
CA GLY A 42 -1.53 -2.41 -3.92
C GLY A 42 -2.45 -1.21 -3.90
N THR A 43 -1.86 -0.07 -4.22
CA THR A 43 -2.54 1.22 -4.26
C THR A 43 -2.89 1.57 -5.71
N PRO A 44 -4.19 1.62 -6.08
CA PRO A 44 -4.60 1.95 -7.44
C PRO A 44 -4.17 3.36 -7.83
N LYS A 45 -3.48 3.51 -8.96
CA LYS A 45 -2.97 4.80 -9.43
C LYS A 45 -4.08 5.81 -9.69
N ALA A 46 -5.19 5.37 -10.29
CA ALA A 46 -6.30 6.23 -10.67
C ALA A 46 -6.90 7.01 -9.49
N ALA A 47 -7.11 6.34 -8.35
CA ALA A 47 -7.67 6.97 -7.14
C ALA A 47 -6.75 8.07 -6.58
N ILE A 48 -5.43 7.86 -6.64
CA ILE A 48 -4.43 8.83 -6.20
C ILE A 48 -4.41 10.05 -7.12
N MET A 49 -4.35 9.81 -8.42
CA MET A 49 -4.34 10.88 -9.43
C MET A 49 -5.61 11.75 -9.32
N GLU A 50 -6.78 11.14 -9.13
CA GLU A 50 -8.04 11.87 -8.96
C GLU A 50 -8.00 12.80 -7.74
N CYS A 51 -7.46 12.36 -6.60
CA CYS A 51 -7.30 13.21 -5.41
C CYS A 51 -6.33 14.36 -5.65
N LEU A 52 -5.19 14.07 -6.30
CA LEU A 52 -4.18 15.08 -6.62
C LEU A 52 -4.71 16.13 -7.62
N GLU A 53 -5.47 15.71 -8.63
CA GLU A 53 -6.11 16.60 -9.61
C GLU A 53 -7.15 17.53 -8.96
N LYS A 54 -7.79 17.09 -7.87
CA LYS A 54 -8.67 17.92 -7.04
C LYS A 54 -7.91 18.88 -6.11
N GLY A 55 -6.58 18.90 -6.17
CA GLY A 55 -5.73 19.72 -5.31
C GLY A 55 -5.69 19.23 -3.86
N GLN A 56 -5.99 17.95 -3.62
CA GLN A 56 -5.95 17.35 -2.29
C GLN A 56 -4.63 16.64 -2.06
N ASP A 57 -4.08 16.77 -0.84
CA ASP A 57 -2.94 15.99 -0.42
C ASP A 57 -3.34 14.54 -0.16
N VAL A 58 -2.44 13.62 -0.53
CA VAL A 58 -2.65 12.18 -0.34
C VAL A 58 -1.62 11.64 0.64
N LEU A 59 -2.10 11.06 1.74
CA LEU A 59 -1.27 10.38 2.72
C LEU A 59 -1.27 8.87 2.44
N LEU A 60 -0.08 8.31 2.21
CA LEU A 60 0.10 6.88 1.98
C LEU A 60 0.82 6.23 3.16
N GLU A 61 0.17 5.25 3.79
CA GLU A 61 0.78 4.35 4.77
C GLU A 61 1.16 3.04 4.08
N ILE A 62 2.46 2.86 3.80
CA ILE A 62 2.98 1.75 2.99
C ILE A 62 4.27 1.18 3.59
N GLU A 63 4.58 -0.07 3.23
CA GLU A 63 5.82 -0.72 3.60
C GLU A 63 7.02 -0.26 2.73
N MET A 64 8.23 -0.66 3.12
CA MET A 64 9.47 -0.20 2.46
C MET A 64 9.51 -0.54 0.96
N GLN A 65 9.02 -1.73 0.56
CA GLN A 65 8.94 -2.12 -0.85
C GLN A 65 8.02 -1.21 -1.67
N GLY A 66 6.87 -0.83 -1.11
CA GLY A 66 5.95 0.11 -1.75
C GLY A 66 6.57 1.50 -1.84
N ALA A 67 7.16 2.00 -0.74
CA ALA A 67 7.82 3.30 -0.72
C ALA A 67 8.93 3.45 -1.78
N LYS A 68 9.67 2.37 -2.05
CA LYS A 68 10.67 2.36 -3.12
C LYS A 68 10.04 2.51 -4.50
N GLN A 69 8.96 1.79 -4.80
CA GLN A 69 8.23 1.92 -6.08
C GLN A 69 7.66 3.32 -6.26
N ILE A 70 7.06 3.89 -5.22
CA ILE A 70 6.53 5.27 -5.29
C ILE A 70 7.64 6.27 -5.56
N LYS A 71 8.80 6.12 -4.93
CA LYS A 71 9.94 7.03 -5.15
C LYS A 71 10.45 7.02 -6.60
N GLU A 72 10.28 5.91 -7.32
CA GLU A 72 10.63 5.82 -8.74
C GLU A 72 9.59 6.55 -9.63
N VAL A 73 8.32 6.56 -9.23
CA VAL A 73 7.21 7.16 -10.01
C VAL A 73 6.94 8.62 -9.65
N CYS A 74 7.14 9.01 -8.38
CA CYS A 74 6.87 10.32 -7.80
C CYS A 74 8.06 10.74 -6.90
N PRO A 75 9.22 11.08 -7.49
CA PRO A 75 10.42 11.45 -6.73
C PRO A 75 10.26 12.74 -5.91
N GLU A 76 9.30 13.59 -6.27
CA GLU A 76 8.93 14.84 -5.59
C GLU A 76 8.09 14.63 -4.33
N GLY A 77 7.61 13.42 -4.08
CA GLY A 77 6.83 13.09 -2.89
C GLY A 77 7.59 13.34 -1.58
N VAL A 78 6.85 13.58 -0.50
CA VAL A 78 7.42 13.69 0.86
C VAL A 78 7.47 12.30 1.49
N PHE A 79 8.68 11.82 1.76
CA PHE A 79 8.90 10.49 2.34
C PHE A 79 9.31 10.58 3.80
N ILE A 80 8.51 10.01 4.69
CA ILE A 80 8.77 9.96 6.13
C ILE A 80 9.00 8.51 6.53
N PHE A 81 10.20 8.20 7.01
CA PHE A 81 10.51 6.86 7.53
C PHE A 81 10.45 6.86 9.06
N VAL A 82 9.55 6.05 9.62
CA VAL A 82 9.35 5.97 11.08
C VAL A 82 10.17 4.82 11.65
N LEU A 83 11.23 5.17 12.37
CA LEU A 83 12.11 4.21 13.04
C LEU A 83 11.65 3.93 14.48
N PRO A 84 11.75 2.67 14.96
CA PRO A 84 11.63 2.39 16.38
C PRO A 84 12.81 3.02 17.14
N PRO A 85 12.65 3.35 18.44
CA PRO A 85 13.71 3.97 19.23
C PRO A 85 14.92 3.05 19.45
N SER A 86 14.75 1.73 19.29
CA SER A 86 15.85 0.76 19.25
C SER A 86 15.41 -0.56 18.61
N LEU A 87 16.38 -1.39 18.19
CA LEU A 87 16.14 -2.77 17.75
C LEU A 87 15.52 -3.63 18.86
N LYS A 88 15.89 -3.38 20.11
CA LYS A 88 15.31 -4.07 21.27
C LYS A 88 13.81 -3.78 21.38
N GLU A 89 13.42 -2.52 21.20
CA GLU A 89 12.02 -2.11 21.23
C GLU A 89 11.23 -2.69 20.05
N LEU A 90 11.82 -2.71 18.85
CA LEU A 90 11.21 -3.37 17.69
C LEU A 90 10.92 -4.85 17.97
N LYS A 91 11.92 -5.57 18.52
CA LYS A 91 11.77 -6.98 18.90
C LYS A 91 10.65 -7.17 19.91
N ASN A 92 10.60 -6.34 20.95
CA ASN A 92 9.55 -6.43 21.99
C ASN A 92 8.15 -6.29 21.38
N ARG A 93 7.95 -5.33 20.47
CA ARG A 93 6.65 -5.10 19.80
C ARG A 93 6.23 -6.25 18.89
N ILE A 94 7.19 -6.90 18.22
CA ILE A 94 6.90 -8.04 17.34
C ILE A 94 6.54 -9.29 18.17
N VAL A 95 7.26 -9.55 19.25
CA VAL A 95 7.05 -10.75 20.09
C VAL A 95 5.81 -10.63 21.00
N GLY A 96 5.47 -9.43 21.44
CA GLY A 96 4.33 -9.19 22.35
C GLY A 96 2.96 -9.09 21.67
N ARG A 97 2.85 -9.38 20.38
CA ARG A 97 1.60 -9.35 19.60
C ARG A 97 0.83 -10.67 19.66
#